data_AF-A0AAV5T8X7-F1
#
_entry.id   AF-A0AAV5T8X7-F1
#
_cell.length_a   1.000
_cell.length_b   1.000
_cell.length_c   1.000
_cell.angle_alpha   90.00
_cell.angle_beta   90.00
_cell.angle_gamma   90.00
#
_symmetry.space_group_name_H-M   'P 1'
#
loop_
_entity.id
_entity.type
_entity.pdbx_description
1 polymer ?
#
loop_
_entity_poly.entity_id
_entity_poly.type
_entity_poly.pdbx_seq_one_letter_code
_entity_poly.pdbx_strand_id
1 'polypeptide(L)'
;TSFTRPLLDRLKQGYRSMCDTRLTGELNNRPSHTHPMDVIEGTYEIIPGTFRAANRILLTSLLQFGSTVFEGFDGLLRDDKPHFVTNFFRRFRAFEAGYRAEKAFGQHTDKTFTGFTLSFDGSMPSNFFDGIPVSDAKEAKRIMEDKFNGDFAPVESICATQICDTRSLLPC
;
A
#
# COMPACT_ATOMS: atom_id res chain seq x y z
N THR A 1 7.66 12.32 35.24
CA THR A 1 8.32 13.02 34.12
C THR A 1 8.00 12.27 32.84
N SER A 2 7.23 12.88 31.93
CA SER A 2 6.93 12.29 30.62
C SER A 2 8.21 12.35 29.78
N PHE A 3 8.80 11.20 29.46
CA PHE A 3 9.91 11.14 28.52
C PHE A 3 9.37 11.52 27.14
N THR A 4 9.67 12.73 26.66
CA THR A 4 9.45 13.14 25.28
C THR A 4 10.15 12.11 24.39
N ARG A 5 9.43 11.52 23.45
CA ARG A 5 9.98 10.58 22.45
C ARG A 5 9.84 11.22 21.07
N PRO A 6 10.72 12.17 20.69
CA PRO A 6 10.56 12.96 19.46
C PRO A 6 10.46 12.10 18.20
N LEU A 7 11.15 10.96 18.16
CA LEU A 7 11.03 10.02 17.04
C LEU A 7 9.66 9.34 17.01
N LEU A 8 9.12 8.93 18.16
CA LEU A 8 7.81 8.28 18.24
C LEU A 8 6.68 9.24 17.82
N ASP A 9 6.80 10.51 18.21
CA ASP A 9 5.81 11.52 17.86
C ASP A 9 5.84 11.83 16.36
N ARG A 10 7.02 11.92 15.76
CA ARG A 10 7.18 12.02 14.30
C ARG A 10 6.68 10.78 13.57
N LEU A 11 6.94 9.58 14.07
CA LEU A 11 6.40 8.33 13.51
C LEU A 11 4.88 8.36 13.48
N LYS A 12 4.23 8.75 14.59
CA LYS A 12 2.77 8.88 14.67
C LYS A 12 2.24 9.93 13.69
N GLN A 13 2.88 11.09 13.62
CA GLN A 13 2.49 12.18 12.74
C GLN A 13 2.64 11.79 11.26
N GLY A 14 3.81 11.27 10.88
CA GLY A 14 4.08 10.82 9.52
C GLY A 14 3.14 9.70 9.10
N TYR A 15 2.90 8.72 9.97
CA TYR A 15 1.97 7.63 9.68
C TYR A 15 0.54 8.13 9.46
N ARG A 16 0.04 9.05 10.32
CA ARG A 16 -1.28 9.66 10.15
C ARG A 16 -1.38 10.41 8.82
N SER A 17 -0.43 11.28 8.51
CA SER A 17 -0.43 12.04 7.25
C SER A 17 -0.38 11.14 6.01
N MET A 18 0.39 10.05 6.08
CA MET A 18 0.43 9.04 5.02
C MET A 18 -0.92 8.34 4.85
N CYS A 19 -1.57 7.95 5.95
CA CYS A 19 -2.91 7.36 5.93
C CYS A 19 -3.93 8.32 5.31
N ASP A 20 -3.95 9.59 5.71
CA ASP A 20 -4.89 10.60 5.21
C ASP A 20 -4.69 10.86 3.71
N THR A 21 -3.43 10.96 3.28
CA THR A 21 -3.05 11.12 1.87
C THR A 21 -3.55 9.94 1.04
N ARG A 22 -3.40 8.71 1.56
CA ARG A 22 -3.84 7.51 0.87
C ARG A 22 -5.36 7.36 0.85
N LEU A 23 -6.03 7.61 1.97
CA LEU A 23 -7.48 7.62 2.05
C LEU A 23 -8.05 8.57 1.00
N THR A 24 -7.60 9.83 1.04
CA THR A 24 -8.07 10.87 0.12
C THR A 24 -7.72 10.53 -1.32
N GLY A 25 -6.48 10.13 -1.59
CA GLY A 25 -6.02 9.81 -2.93
C GLY A 25 -6.74 8.62 -3.55
N GLU A 26 -7.02 7.58 -2.76
CA GLU A 26 -7.72 6.40 -3.26
C GLU A 26 -9.21 6.64 -3.43
N LEU A 27 -9.88 7.34 -2.49
CA LEU A 27 -11.30 7.70 -2.64
C LEU A 27 -11.53 8.57 -3.87
N ASN A 28 -10.64 9.52 -4.17
CA ASN A 28 -10.74 10.37 -5.36
C ASN A 28 -10.48 9.62 -6.68
N ASN A 29 -9.82 8.46 -6.63
CA ASN A 29 -9.62 7.60 -7.80
C ASN A 29 -10.76 6.60 -8.02
N ARG A 30 -11.79 6.60 -7.15
CA ARG A 30 -12.95 5.72 -7.32
C ARG A 30 -13.84 6.24 -8.45
N PRO A 31 -14.47 5.32 -9.22
CA PRO A 31 -15.47 5.71 -10.20
C PRO A 31 -16.76 6.24 -9.55
N SER A 32 -17.08 5.79 -8.33
CA SER A 32 -18.23 6.25 -7.55
C SER A 32 -17.80 7.20 -6.43
N HIS A 33 -18.63 8.21 -6.18
CA HIS A 33 -18.41 9.13 -5.06
C HIS A 33 -18.71 8.44 -3.72
N THR A 34 -17.81 8.61 -2.75
CA THR A 34 -18.04 8.20 -1.37
C THR A 34 -18.61 9.39 -0.59
N HIS A 35 -19.64 9.16 0.21
CA HIS A 35 -20.26 10.23 0.97
C HIS A 35 -19.30 10.75 2.06
N PRO A 36 -19.13 12.07 2.25
CA PRO A 36 -18.14 12.61 3.18
C PRO A 36 -18.30 12.15 4.64
N MET A 37 -19.55 11.96 5.10
CA MET A 37 -19.79 11.47 6.47
C MET A 37 -19.29 10.04 6.67
N ASP A 38 -19.44 9.18 5.66
CA ASP A 38 -18.96 7.80 5.72
C ASP A 38 -17.43 7.75 5.84
N VAL A 39 -16.75 8.74 5.27
CA VAL A 39 -15.30 8.90 5.40
C VAL A 39 -14.92 9.30 6.82
N ILE A 40 -15.61 10.29 7.39
CA ILE A 40 -15.38 10.78 8.76
C ILE A 40 -15.67 9.68 9.80
N GLU A 41 -16.73 8.92 9.58
CA GLU A 41 -17.16 7.83 10.47
C GLU A 41 -16.36 6.54 10.26
N GLY A 42 -15.57 6.44 9.19
CA GLY A 42 -14.82 5.24 8.83
C GLY A 42 -15.71 4.08 8.37
N THR A 43 -16.93 4.38 7.91
CA THR A 43 -17.95 3.42 7.45
C THR A 43 -17.99 3.29 5.92
N TYR A 44 -17.09 3.99 5.22
CA TYR A 44 -16.96 3.90 3.76
C TYR A 44 -16.72 2.46 3.29
N GLU A 45 -17.30 2.14 2.14
CA GLU A 45 -17.17 0.80 1.55
C GLU A 45 -15.71 0.50 1.17
N ILE A 46 -15.24 -0.70 1.50
CA ILE A 46 -13.97 -1.24 1.00
C ILE A 46 -14.29 -2.08 -0.23
N ILE A 47 -13.86 -1.61 -1.40
CA ILE A 47 -14.19 -2.23 -2.68
C ILE A 47 -13.00 -3.03 -3.24
N PRO A 48 -13.23 -4.05 -4.06
CA PRO A 48 -12.19 -4.57 -4.93
C PRO A 48 -11.70 -3.46 -5.87
N GLY A 49 -10.39 -3.31 -6.08
CA GLY A 49 -9.88 -2.25 -6.96
C GLY A 49 -8.52 -2.54 -7.56
N THR A 50 -8.07 -1.70 -8.49
CA THR A 50 -6.87 -1.97 -9.29
C THR A 50 -5.59 -1.73 -8.50
N PHE A 51 -4.66 -2.67 -8.58
CA PHE A 51 -3.43 -2.68 -7.77
C PHE A 51 -2.47 -1.51 -8.11
N ARG A 52 -2.54 -0.97 -9.32
CA ARG A 52 -1.62 0.08 -9.81
C ARG A 52 -1.83 1.43 -9.11
N ALA A 53 -3.07 1.90 -9.01
CA ALA A 53 -3.38 3.24 -8.50
C ALA A 53 -3.03 3.38 -7.01
N ALA A 54 -3.44 2.41 -6.19
CA ALA A 54 -3.17 2.40 -4.75
C ALA A 54 -1.66 2.36 -4.45
N ASN A 55 -0.88 1.58 -5.19
CA ASN A 55 0.57 1.50 -4.97
C ASN A 55 1.29 2.78 -5.34
N ARG A 56 0.84 3.50 -6.38
CA ARG A 56 1.43 4.78 -6.74
C ARG A 56 1.26 5.79 -5.60
N ILE A 57 0.05 5.86 -5.03
CA ILE A 57 -0.22 6.74 -3.90
C ILE A 57 0.61 6.33 -2.67
N LEU A 58 0.67 5.03 -2.36
CA LEU A 58 1.49 4.53 -1.26
C LEU A 58 2.97 4.91 -1.44
N LEU A 59 3.58 4.65 -2.61
CA LEU A 59 4.98 5.01 -2.88
C LEU A 59 5.25 6.50 -2.70
N THR A 60 4.37 7.37 -3.23
CA THR A 60 4.51 8.82 -3.06
C THR A 60 4.38 9.23 -1.60
N SER A 61 3.40 8.68 -0.89
CA SER A 61 3.18 8.98 0.54
C SER A 61 4.32 8.47 1.42
N LEU A 62 5.03 7.40 1.02
CA LEU A 62 6.21 6.90 1.72
C LEU A 62 7.43 7.81 1.60
N LEU A 63 7.56 8.55 0.49
CA LEU A 63 8.58 9.61 0.37
C LEU A 63 8.31 10.73 1.39
N GLN A 64 7.06 11.18 1.50
CA GLN A 64 6.65 12.20 2.48
C GLN A 64 6.79 11.71 3.92
N PHE A 65 6.46 10.44 4.17
CA PHE A 65 6.67 9.78 5.44
C PHE A 65 8.16 9.80 5.82
N GLY A 66 9.04 9.46 4.87
CA GLY A 66 10.50 9.49 5.06
C GLY A 66 10.99 10.86 5.54
N SER A 67 10.61 11.93 4.84
CA SER A 67 10.95 13.32 5.19
C SER A 67 10.41 13.74 6.56
N THR A 68 9.20 13.29 6.92
CA THR A 68 8.58 13.64 8.21
C THR A 68 9.25 12.94 9.40
N VAL A 69 9.64 11.68 9.20
CA VAL A 69 10.09 10.80 10.29
C VAL A 69 11.60 10.88 10.51
N PHE A 70 12.39 10.95 9.44
CA PHE A 70 13.84 10.83 9.51
C PHE A 70 14.51 12.13 9.07
N GLU A 71 15.15 12.82 10.02
CA GLU A 71 15.86 14.10 9.78
C GLU A 71 16.87 14.05 8.62
N GLY A 72 17.54 12.91 8.39
CA GLY A 72 18.51 12.76 7.32
C GLY A 72 17.90 12.46 5.94
N PHE A 73 16.60 12.18 5.85
CA PHE A 73 15.97 11.76 4.60
C PHE A 73 15.94 12.88 3.56
N ASP A 74 15.75 14.13 4.00
CA ASP A 74 15.73 15.27 3.09
C ASP A 74 17.09 15.56 2.46
N GLY A 75 18.17 15.26 3.18
CA GLY A 75 19.55 15.40 2.72
C GLY A 75 20.02 14.33 1.74
N LEU A 76 19.24 13.27 1.50
CA LEU A 76 19.55 12.26 0.48
C LEU A 76 19.49 12.86 -0.93
N LEU A 77 20.31 12.32 -1.84
CA LEU A 77 20.21 12.67 -3.26
C LEU A 77 18.83 12.28 -3.80
N ARG A 78 18.34 13.05 -4.78
CA ARG A 78 17.03 12.85 -5.40
C ARG A 78 16.82 11.40 -5.86
N ASP A 79 17.85 10.80 -6.44
CA ASP A 79 17.78 9.46 -7.04
C ASP A 79 17.92 8.33 -6.01
N ASP A 80 18.42 8.63 -4.80
CA ASP A 80 18.55 7.65 -3.72
C ASP A 80 17.23 7.46 -2.96
N LYS A 81 16.41 8.51 -2.83
CA LYS A 81 15.14 8.45 -2.08
C LYS A 81 14.19 7.35 -2.60
N PRO A 82 13.97 7.20 -3.92
CA PRO A 82 13.17 6.09 -4.46
C PRO A 82 13.75 4.71 -4.12
N HIS A 83 15.07 4.56 -4.04
CA HIS A 83 15.70 3.28 -3.71
C HIS A 83 15.38 2.84 -2.27
N PHE A 84 15.48 3.75 -1.30
CA PHE A 84 15.07 3.44 0.08
C PHE A 84 13.59 3.11 0.19
N VAL A 85 12.73 3.92 -0.44
CA VAL A 85 11.28 3.73 -0.38
C VAL A 85 10.85 2.43 -1.03
N THR A 86 11.40 2.05 -2.18
CA THR A 86 11.02 0.79 -2.86
C THR A 86 11.44 -0.45 -2.08
N ASN A 87 12.59 -0.42 -1.40
CA ASN A 87 13.01 -1.50 -0.51
C ASN A 87 12.10 -1.62 0.73
N PHE A 88 11.70 -0.48 1.31
CA PHE A 88 10.80 -0.44 2.46
C PHE A 88 9.36 -0.86 2.08
N PHE A 89 8.89 -0.44 0.91
CA PHE A 89 7.52 -0.58 0.42
C PHE A 89 6.98 -2.00 0.57
N ARG A 90 7.73 -3.02 0.14
CA ARG A 90 7.25 -4.41 0.13
C ARG A 90 6.91 -4.92 1.53
N ARG A 91 7.82 -4.69 2.48
CA ARG A 91 7.68 -5.13 3.87
C ARG A 91 6.61 -4.31 4.57
N PHE A 92 6.64 -3.00 4.38
CA PHE A 92 5.67 -2.10 4.98
C PHE A 92 4.25 -2.41 4.52
N ARG A 93 4.04 -2.58 3.21
CA ARG A 93 2.74 -2.91 2.65
C ARG A 93 2.18 -4.22 3.19
N ALA A 94 2.99 -5.29 3.23
CA ALA A 94 2.54 -6.58 3.75
C ALA A 94 2.16 -6.49 5.23
N PHE A 95 3.01 -5.83 6.03
CA PHE A 95 2.75 -5.58 7.45
C PHE A 95 1.45 -4.77 7.66
N GLU A 96 1.31 -3.66 6.94
CA GLU A 96 0.16 -2.76 7.10
C GLU A 96 -1.13 -3.41 6.62
N ALA A 97 -1.10 -4.12 5.48
CA ALA A 97 -2.26 -4.84 4.97
C ALA A 97 -2.76 -5.89 5.97
N GLY A 98 -1.84 -6.68 6.56
CA GLY A 98 -2.17 -7.66 7.60
C GLY A 98 -2.75 -7.00 8.85
N TYR A 99 -2.09 -5.97 9.37
CA TYR A 99 -2.56 -5.23 10.55
C TYR A 99 -3.96 -4.64 10.34
N ARG A 100 -4.21 -4.02 9.17
CA ARG A 100 -5.51 -3.41 8.86
C ARG A 100 -6.58 -4.47 8.60
N ALA A 101 -6.24 -5.58 7.94
CA ALA A 101 -7.18 -6.68 7.70
C ALA A 101 -7.64 -7.29 9.02
N GLU A 102 -6.73 -7.55 9.96
CA GLU A 102 -7.07 -8.04 11.30
C GLU A 102 -8.04 -7.10 12.03
N LYS A 103 -7.84 -5.79 11.89
CA LYS A 103 -8.71 -4.78 12.52
C LYS A 103 -10.07 -4.63 11.84
N ALA A 104 -10.13 -4.73 10.51
CA ALA A 104 -11.35 -4.48 9.74
C ALA A 104 -12.23 -5.73 9.57
N PHE A 105 -11.60 -6.90 9.39
CA PHE A 105 -12.26 -8.17 9.06
C PHE A 105 -12.13 -9.20 10.19
N GLY A 106 -11.45 -8.91 11.29
CA GLY A 106 -11.27 -9.86 12.39
C GLY A 106 -10.44 -11.08 11.97
N GLN A 107 -10.85 -12.28 12.41
CA GLN A 107 -10.16 -13.54 12.06
C GLN A 107 -10.53 -14.08 10.67
N HIS A 108 -11.28 -13.33 9.85
CA HIS A 108 -11.60 -13.75 8.49
C HIS A 108 -10.35 -13.69 7.60
N THR A 109 -9.80 -14.86 7.30
CA THR A 109 -8.52 -15.04 6.58
C THR A 109 -8.63 -14.83 5.08
N ASP A 110 -9.84 -14.67 4.54
CA ASP A 110 -10.12 -14.62 3.10
C ASP A 110 -10.07 -13.20 2.51
N LYS A 111 -9.88 -12.17 3.35
CA LYS A 111 -9.79 -10.76 2.91
C LYS A 111 -8.51 -10.08 3.40
N THR A 112 -7.83 -9.39 2.48
CA THR A 112 -6.69 -8.52 2.81
C THR A 112 -6.83 -7.17 2.13
N PHE A 113 -6.05 -6.19 2.56
CA PHE A 113 -5.99 -4.89 1.91
C PHE A 113 -4.95 -4.88 0.79
N THR A 114 -5.37 -4.51 -0.42
CA THR A 114 -4.44 -4.23 -1.53
C THR A 114 -4.16 -2.75 -1.71
N GLY A 115 -5.00 -1.90 -1.13
CA GLY A 115 -4.84 -0.46 -0.98
C GLY A 115 -5.33 0.01 0.39
N PHE A 116 -5.33 1.32 0.59
CA PHE A 116 -5.92 1.91 1.79
C PHE A 116 -7.44 1.72 1.84
N THR A 117 -8.11 1.78 0.71
CA THR A 117 -9.57 1.65 0.61
C THR A 117 -9.99 0.45 -0.25
N LEU A 118 -9.02 -0.41 -0.59
CA LEU A 118 -9.20 -1.53 -1.51
C LEU A 118 -8.91 -2.86 -0.83
N SER A 119 -9.81 -3.82 -0.99
CA SER A 119 -9.60 -5.20 -0.57
C SER A 119 -9.17 -6.08 -1.74
N PHE A 120 -8.63 -7.24 -1.38
CA PHE A 120 -8.55 -8.40 -2.25
C PHE A 120 -9.17 -9.58 -1.53
N ASP A 121 -10.00 -10.30 -2.26
CA ASP A 121 -10.62 -11.56 -1.90
C ASP A 121 -10.95 -12.35 -3.19
N GLY A 122 -11.61 -13.50 -3.08
CA GLY A 122 -11.98 -14.33 -4.22
C GLY A 122 -12.95 -13.68 -5.24
N SER A 123 -13.52 -12.51 -4.94
CA SER A 123 -14.46 -11.77 -5.80
C SER A 123 -13.80 -10.69 -6.68
N MET A 124 -12.46 -10.73 -6.80
CA MET A 124 -11.67 -9.74 -7.51
C MET A 124 -12.09 -9.54 -8.99
N PRO A 125 -12.17 -8.28 -9.47
CA PRO A 125 -12.53 -7.99 -10.86
C PRO A 125 -11.41 -8.46 -11.81
N SER A 126 -11.78 -8.86 -13.03
CA SER A 126 -10.83 -9.42 -14.01
C SER A 126 -9.70 -8.46 -14.41
N ASN A 127 -9.94 -7.15 -14.28
CA ASN A 127 -9.00 -6.09 -14.63
C ASN A 127 -8.07 -5.67 -13.47
N PHE A 128 -8.03 -6.42 -12.36
CA PHE A 128 -7.25 -6.05 -11.19
C PHE A 128 -5.75 -5.82 -11.48
N PHE A 129 -5.18 -6.61 -12.41
CA PHE A 129 -3.79 -6.53 -12.83
C PHE A 129 -3.55 -5.64 -14.06
N ASP A 130 -4.57 -4.93 -14.55
CA ASP A 130 -4.44 -4.10 -15.74
C ASP A 130 -3.36 -3.02 -15.58
N GLY A 131 -2.51 -2.89 -16.60
CA GLY A 131 -1.41 -1.93 -16.61
C GLY A 131 -0.24 -2.31 -15.69
N ILE A 132 -0.18 -3.54 -15.20
CA ILE A 132 0.99 -4.10 -14.52
C ILE A 132 1.70 -5.03 -15.51
N PRO A 133 3.01 -4.88 -15.74
CA PRO A 133 3.78 -5.83 -16.55
C PRO A 133 4.02 -7.11 -15.75
N VAL A 134 2.94 -7.84 -15.45
CA VAL A 134 3.04 -9.19 -14.90
C VAL A 134 3.38 -10.13 -16.04
N SER A 135 4.55 -10.77 -15.94
CA SER A 135 4.97 -11.82 -16.88
C SER A 135 4.00 -12.99 -16.89
N ASP A 136 3.34 -13.25 -15.76
CA ASP A 136 2.22 -14.20 -15.66
C ASP A 136 1.20 -13.69 -14.64
N ALA A 137 0.10 -13.11 -15.13
CA ALA A 137 -0.99 -12.62 -14.30
C ALA A 137 -1.72 -13.75 -13.56
N LYS A 138 -1.75 -14.98 -14.12
CA LYS A 138 -2.35 -16.13 -13.44
C LYS A 138 -1.50 -16.56 -12.27
N GLU A 139 -0.19 -16.57 -12.42
CA GLU A 139 0.75 -16.86 -11.33
C GLU A 139 0.71 -15.78 -10.24
N ALA A 140 0.66 -14.50 -10.61
CA ALA A 140 0.51 -13.41 -9.66
C ALA A 140 -0.81 -13.52 -8.86
N LYS A 141 -1.91 -13.90 -9.53
CA LYS A 141 -3.19 -14.19 -8.90
C LYS A 141 -3.07 -15.39 -7.95
N ARG A 142 -2.50 -16.50 -8.43
CA ARG A 142 -2.26 -17.71 -7.64
C ARG A 142 -1.45 -17.42 -6.38
N ILE A 143 -0.36 -16.67 -6.47
CA ILE A 143 0.49 -16.35 -5.31
C ILE A 143 -0.23 -15.44 -4.30
N MET A 144 -1.09 -14.54 -4.78
CA MET A 144 -1.94 -13.79 -3.85
C MET A 144 -2.91 -14.74 -3.17
N GLU A 145 -3.65 -15.57 -3.92
CA GLU A 145 -4.58 -16.59 -3.40
C GLU A 145 -3.91 -17.63 -2.48
N ASP A 146 -2.69 -18.09 -2.77
CA ASP A 146 -1.92 -19.03 -1.94
C ASP A 146 -1.51 -18.37 -0.61
N LYS A 147 -1.17 -17.08 -0.63
CA LYS A 147 -0.97 -16.29 0.61
C LYS A 147 -2.26 -16.13 1.42
N PHE A 148 -3.45 -16.21 0.81
CA PHE A 148 -4.73 -16.26 1.52
C PHE A 148 -4.96 -17.61 2.20
N ASN A 149 -4.45 -18.70 1.63
CA ASN A 149 -4.66 -20.06 2.15
C ASN A 149 -3.66 -20.48 3.25
N GLY A 150 -2.72 -19.59 3.62
CA GLY A 150 -1.80 -19.83 4.74
C GLY A 150 -0.49 -20.56 4.38
N ASP A 151 -0.25 -20.87 3.10
CA ASP A 151 0.98 -21.50 2.65
C ASP A 151 2.08 -20.44 2.42
N PHE A 152 2.77 -20.08 3.51
CA PHE A 152 3.99 -19.29 3.45
C PHE A 152 5.19 -20.15 2.99
N ALA A 153 5.22 -20.52 1.70
CA ALA A 153 6.47 -20.94 1.09
C ALA A 153 7.34 -19.68 0.85
N PRO A 154 8.65 -19.71 1.17
CA PRO A 154 9.55 -18.62 0.82
C PRO A 154 9.63 -18.52 -0.70
N VAL A 155 9.02 -17.48 -1.27
CA VAL A 155 9.09 -17.24 -2.72
C VAL A 155 10.45 -16.63 -3.03
N GLU A 156 11.45 -17.49 -3.20
CA GLU A 156 12.60 -17.16 -4.03
C GLU A 156 12.08 -16.96 -5.47
N SER A 157 12.40 -15.82 -6.09
CA SER A 157 12.11 -15.54 -7.51
C SER A 157 10.64 -15.26 -7.90
N ILE A 158 10.10 -14.10 -7.50
CA ILE A 158 9.33 -13.29 -8.45
C ILE A 158 10.23 -12.12 -8.84
N CYS A 159 10.65 -12.14 -10.09
CA CYS A 159 11.67 -11.32 -10.72
C CYS A 159 11.73 -9.88 -10.16
N ALA A 160 12.92 -9.52 -9.68
CA ALA A 160 13.27 -8.24 -9.07
C ALA A 160 13.08 -7.00 -9.97
N THR A 161 12.57 -7.16 -11.19
CA THR A 161 12.64 -6.14 -12.25
C THR A 161 11.29 -5.55 -12.66
N GLN A 162 10.16 -6.23 -12.41
CA GLN A 162 8.89 -5.86 -13.08
C GLN A 162 7.88 -5.05 -12.25
N ILE A 163 7.95 -5.09 -10.92
CA ILE A 163 7.12 -4.20 -10.06
C ILE A 163 7.84 -2.86 -9.78
N CYS A 164 9.16 -2.82 -10.04
CA CYS A 164 10.05 -1.71 -9.69
C CYS A 164 10.60 -0.97 -10.90
N ASP A 165 10.00 -1.08 -12.10
CA ASP A 165 10.36 -0.18 -13.18
C ASP A 165 9.74 1.20 -12.97
N THR A 166 10.23 1.90 -11.95
CA THR A 166 9.87 3.30 -11.64
C THR A 166 10.24 4.26 -12.77
N ARG A 167 11.02 3.83 -13.78
CA ARG A 167 11.25 4.61 -15.01
C ARG A 167 10.00 4.71 -15.89
N SER A 168 9.05 3.80 -15.75
CA SER A 168 7.78 3.82 -16.49
C SER A 168 6.63 4.54 -15.77
N LEU A 169 6.83 4.98 -14.52
CA LEU A 169 5.79 5.53 -13.64
C LEU A 169 5.88 7.05 -13.40
N LEU A 170 6.89 7.71 -13.97
CA LEU A 170 7.01 9.17 -14.03
C LEU A 170 6.87 9.59 -15.50
N PRO A 171 5.74 10.20 -15.93
CA PRO A 171 5.77 10.95 -17.17
C PRO A 171 6.65 12.19 -16.94
N CYS A 172 7.44 12.55 -17.97
CA CYS A 172 8.03 13.88 -18.08
C CYS A 172 6.98 14.98 -17.91
#